data_AF-A0A426Y6I7-F1
#
_entry.id   AF-A0A426Y6I7-F1
#
_cell.length_a   1.000
_cell.length_b   1.000
_cell.length_c   1.000
_cell.angle_alpha   90.00
_cell.angle_beta   90.00
_cell.angle_gamma   90.00
#
_symmetry.space_group_name_H-M   'P 1'
#
loop_
_entity.id
_entity.type
_entity.pdbx_description
1 polymer ?
#
loop_
_entity_poly.entity_id
_entity_poly.type
_entity_poly.pdbx_seq_one_letter_code
_entity_poly.pdbx_strand_id
1 'polypeptide(L)'
;MIGRKMLENQLKQIGFFGADDLITTYPFFDAKFKILWANHGDEISIQYSGTPALKGDFVRHGKRTVQGILKDGWNALARYYLNNFIDGTKQDAIDLLQGHYIVSLSRDMSSPTKTGALETYTVRLCQSMLIGSFLGL
;
A
#
# COMPACT_ATOMS: atom_id res chain seq x y z
N MET A 1 -2.54 6.37 19.09
CA MET A 1 -1.32 6.01 18.32
C MET A 1 -0.12 6.01 19.24
N ILE A 2 0.62 4.90 19.29
CA ILE A 2 1.82 4.74 20.14
C ILE A 2 2.91 5.75 19.76
N GLY A 3 3.17 5.95 18.46
CA GLY A 3 4.21 6.88 17.98
C GLY A 3 3.99 8.33 18.42
N ARG A 4 2.73 8.79 18.48
CA ARG A 4 2.40 10.13 19.01
C ARG A 4 2.75 10.26 20.48
N LYS A 5 2.30 9.30 21.31
CA LYS A 5 2.56 9.31 22.75
C LYS A 5 4.06 9.23 23.05
N MET A 6 4.80 8.44 22.27
CA MET A 6 6.25 8.34 22.43
C MET A 6 6.95 9.66 22.10
N LEU A 7 6.56 10.33 21.01
CA LEU A 7 7.10 11.63 20.64
C LEU A 7 6.75 12.70 21.69
N GLU A 8 5.52 12.71 22.22
CA GLU A 8 5.11 13.60 23.32
C GLU A 8 5.98 13.40 24.56
N ASN A 9 6.23 12.15 24.95
CA ASN A 9 7.11 11.84 26.08
C ASN A 9 8.55 12.32 25.85
N GLN A 10 9.08 12.13 24.64
CA GLN A 10 10.43 12.60 24.28
C GLN A 10 10.55 14.12 24.34
N LEU A 11 9.56 14.85 23.80
CA LEU A 11 9.55 16.31 23.83
C LEU A 11 9.44 16.87 25.25
N LYS A 12 8.73 16.17 26.16
CA LYS A 12 8.67 16.49 27.58
C LYS A 12 10.01 16.27 28.28
N GLN A 13 10.68 15.16 27.98
CA GLN A 13 12.00 14.85 28.55
C GLN A 13 13.07 15.88 28.14
N ILE A 14 12.98 16.43 26.92
CA ILE A 14 13.90 17.46 26.42
C ILE A 14 13.54 18.85 26.97
N GLY A 15 12.41 18.99 27.69
CA GLY A 15 11.95 20.26 28.26
C GLY A 15 11.32 21.20 27.24
N PHE A 16 11.04 20.73 26.02
CA PHE A 16 10.33 21.51 25.01
C PHE A 16 8.83 21.60 25.29
N PHE A 17 8.24 20.53 25.83
CA PHE A 17 6.83 20.46 26.23
C PHE A 17 6.68 20.47 27.76
N GLY A 18 5.67 21.17 28.27
CA GLY A 18 5.24 21.08 29.67
C GLY A 18 4.62 19.73 30.03
N ALA A 19 4.38 19.49 31.32
CA ALA A 19 3.81 18.22 31.81
C ALA A 19 2.46 17.87 31.15
N ASP A 20 1.63 18.88 30.88
CA ASP A 20 0.30 18.74 30.27
C ASP A 20 0.26 19.08 28.77
N ASP A 21 1.39 19.45 28.17
CA ASP A 21 1.44 19.75 26.74
C ASP A 21 1.26 18.49 25.90
N LEU A 22 0.47 18.64 24.83
CA LEU A 22 0.17 17.61 23.85
C LEU A 22 0.45 18.15 22.46
N ILE A 23 0.72 17.27 21.50
CA ILE A 23 0.93 17.68 20.11
C ILE A 23 -0.32 18.37 19.55
N THR A 24 -1.50 17.98 20.01
CA THR A 24 -2.80 18.58 19.62
C THR A 24 -2.95 20.04 20.06
N THR A 25 -2.23 20.47 21.10
CA THR A 25 -2.21 21.86 21.56
C THR A 25 -1.54 22.79 20.55
N TYR A 26 -0.72 22.25 19.65
CA TYR A 26 0.02 22.98 18.62
C TYR A 26 -0.46 22.59 17.22
N PRO A 27 -1.48 23.27 16.64
CA PRO A 27 -2.15 22.83 15.41
C PRO A 27 -1.22 22.69 14.21
N PHE A 28 -0.23 23.58 14.09
CA PHE A 28 0.75 23.51 13.00
C PHE A 28 1.64 22.26 13.12
N PHE A 29 2.10 21.94 14.34
CA PHE A 29 2.92 20.76 14.59
C PHE A 29 2.10 19.48 14.41
N ASP A 30 0.85 19.45 14.88
CA ASP A 30 -0.07 18.34 14.68
C ASP A 30 -0.33 18.05 13.19
N ALA A 31 -0.53 19.10 12.37
CA ALA A 31 -0.70 18.96 10.94
C ALA A 31 0.56 18.39 10.27
N LYS A 32 1.75 18.85 10.64
CA LYS A 32 3.02 18.30 10.12
C LYS A 32 3.21 16.83 10.52
N PHE A 33 2.90 16.47 11.76
CA PHE A 33 2.96 15.09 12.22
C PHE A 33 2.00 14.17 11.43
N LYS A 34 0.77 14.62 11.20
CA LYS A 34 -0.21 13.88 10.37
C LYS A 34 0.28 13.69 8.93
N ILE A 35 0.85 14.72 8.31
CA ILE A 35 1.42 14.65 6.96
C ILE A 35 2.60 13.66 6.91
N LEU A 36 3.52 13.74 7.89
CA LEU A 36 4.67 12.84 7.98
C LEU A 36 4.22 11.37 8.01
N TRP A 37 3.27 11.05 8.90
CA TRP A 37 2.73 9.69 9.00
C TRP A 37 2.00 9.23 7.73
N ALA A 38 1.24 10.13 7.09
CA ALA A 38 0.58 9.81 5.84
C ALA A 38 1.57 9.54 4.69
N ASN A 39 2.66 10.31 4.61
CA ASN A 39 3.69 10.10 3.60
C ASN A 39 4.47 8.81 3.84
N HIS A 40 4.80 8.51 5.10
CA HIS A 40 5.42 7.24 5.45
C HIS A 40 4.53 6.03 5.07
N GLY A 41 3.23 6.12 5.33
CA GLY A 41 2.26 5.12 4.90
C GLY A 41 2.21 4.97 3.38
N ASP A 42 2.32 6.07 2.63
CA ASP A 42 2.38 6.04 1.16
C ASP A 42 3.64 5.33 0.66
N GLU A 43 4.80 5.60 1.25
CA GLU A 43 6.08 4.98 0.87
C GLU A 43 6.05 3.46 1.05
N ILE A 44 5.56 2.98 2.20
CA ILE A 44 5.37 1.54 2.44
C ILE A 44 4.44 0.93 1.38
N SER A 45 3.35 1.64 1.06
CA SER A 45 2.39 1.20 0.06
C SER A 45 3.00 1.10 -1.34
N ILE A 46 3.85 2.07 -1.72
CA ILE A 46 4.56 2.06 -3.01
C ILE A 46 5.52 0.89 -3.09
N GLN A 47 6.27 0.61 -2.02
CA GLN A 47 7.19 -0.52 -2.00
C GLN A 47 6.47 -1.85 -2.20
N TYR A 48 5.30 -2.02 -1.59
CA TYR A 48 4.56 -3.28 -1.66
C TYR A 48 3.73 -3.42 -2.95
N SER A 49 3.06 -2.35 -3.38
CA SER A 49 2.03 -2.42 -4.44
C SER A 49 2.31 -1.53 -5.65
N GLY A 50 3.41 -0.77 -5.61
CA GLY A 50 3.78 0.20 -6.64
C GLY A 50 2.94 1.48 -6.68
N THR A 51 2.00 1.69 -5.75
CA THR A 51 1.21 2.93 -5.68
C THR A 51 1.03 3.44 -4.24
N PRO A 52 0.78 4.75 -4.05
CA PRO A 52 0.53 5.36 -2.73
C PRO A 52 -0.68 4.78 -2.01
N ALA A 53 -0.76 4.97 -0.68
CA ALA A 53 -1.84 4.40 0.11
C ALA A 53 -3.21 4.95 -0.30
N LEU A 54 -4.21 4.07 -0.27
CA LEU A 54 -5.61 4.46 -0.44
C LEU A 54 -6.09 5.15 0.84
N LYS A 55 -7.08 6.02 0.74
CA LYS A 55 -7.67 6.73 1.90
C LYS A 55 -6.65 7.55 2.71
N GLY A 56 -5.53 7.93 2.11
CA GLY A 56 -4.52 8.77 2.78
C GLY A 56 -5.03 10.16 3.16
N ASP A 57 -6.17 10.60 2.63
CA ASP A 57 -6.83 11.85 3.00
C ASP A 57 -7.42 11.84 4.42
N PHE A 58 -7.84 10.68 4.94
CA PHE A 58 -8.26 10.54 6.34
C PHE A 58 -7.12 10.83 7.31
N VAL A 59 -5.91 10.37 7.03
CA VAL A 59 -4.74 10.60 7.90
C VAL A 59 -4.31 12.08 7.82
N ARG A 60 -4.35 12.67 6.62
CA ARG A 60 -3.90 14.05 6.36
C ARG A 60 -4.87 15.12 6.87
N HIS A 61 -6.16 14.95 6.59
CA HIS A 61 -7.17 15.98 6.80
C HIS A 61 -8.25 15.56 7.82
N GLY A 62 -8.26 14.31 8.27
CA GLY A 62 -9.29 13.78 9.17
C GLY A 62 -10.65 13.57 8.52
N LYS A 63 -10.82 13.90 7.23
CA LYS A 63 -12.08 13.79 6.49
C LYS A 63 -11.85 13.31 5.07
N ARG A 64 -12.87 12.69 4.49
CA ARG A 64 -12.87 12.27 3.09
C ARG A 64 -13.01 13.48 2.17
N THR A 65 -12.20 13.51 1.11
CA THR A 65 -12.25 14.57 0.07
C THR A 65 -12.65 13.96 -1.28
N VAL A 66 -13.41 14.70 -2.09
CA VAL A 66 -13.83 14.22 -3.43
C VAL A 66 -12.61 13.96 -4.32
N GLN A 67 -11.60 14.83 -4.25
CA GLN A 67 -10.31 14.62 -4.91
C GLN A 67 -9.60 13.37 -4.40
N GLY A 68 -9.67 13.08 -3.09
CA GLY A 68 -9.14 11.86 -2.50
C GLY A 68 -9.83 10.60 -3.02
N ILE A 69 -11.15 10.64 -3.24
CA ILE A 69 -11.89 9.52 -3.84
C ILE A 69 -11.42 9.24 -5.27
N LEU A 70 -11.27 10.28 -6.10
CA LEU A 70 -10.80 10.12 -7.48
C LEU A 70 -9.35 9.60 -7.53
N LYS A 71 -8.47 10.15 -6.69
CA LYS A 71 -7.08 9.70 -6.57
C LYS A 71 -7.01 8.23 -6.13
N ASP A 72 -7.87 7.84 -5.21
CA ASP A 72 -7.95 6.45 -4.76
C ASP A 72 -8.43 5.51 -5.88
N GLY A 73 -9.40 5.93 -6.68
CA GLY A 73 -9.83 5.17 -7.85
C GLY A 73 -8.68 4.94 -8.83
N TRP A 74 -7.91 5.98 -9.14
CA TRP A 74 -6.71 5.86 -9.99
C TRP A 74 -5.65 4.93 -9.38
N ASN A 75 -5.35 5.10 -8.09
CA ASN A 75 -4.38 4.26 -7.39
C ASN A 75 -4.81 2.79 -7.35
N ALA A 76 -6.11 2.51 -7.22
CA ALA A 76 -6.65 1.16 -7.24
C ALA A 76 -6.52 0.51 -8.63
N LEU A 77 -6.82 1.26 -9.70
CA LEU A 77 -6.64 0.79 -11.07
C LEU A 77 -5.16 0.52 -11.39
N ALA A 78 -4.28 1.44 -10.99
CA ALA A 78 -2.84 1.28 -11.15
C ALA A 78 -2.33 0.06 -10.36
N ARG A 79 -2.78 -0.16 -9.11
CA ARG A 79 -2.46 -1.38 -8.35
C ARG A 79 -2.91 -2.63 -9.06
N TYR A 80 -4.14 -2.63 -9.56
CA TYR A 80 -4.68 -3.76 -10.28
C TYR A 80 -3.83 -4.11 -11.50
N TYR A 81 -3.43 -3.10 -12.28
CA TYR A 81 -2.55 -3.30 -13.43
C TYR A 81 -1.17 -3.81 -13.02
N LEU A 82 -0.52 -3.15 -12.05
CA LEU A 82 0.83 -3.52 -11.61
C LEU A 82 0.87 -4.95 -11.06
N ASN A 83 -0.11 -5.31 -10.22
CA ASN A 83 -0.19 -6.62 -9.58
C ASN A 83 -0.50 -7.75 -10.58
N ASN A 84 -1.26 -7.49 -11.65
CA ASN A 84 -1.64 -8.54 -12.61
C ASN A 84 -0.69 -8.66 -13.80
N PHE A 85 -0.05 -7.57 -14.23
CA PHE A 85 0.71 -7.55 -15.49
C PHE A 85 2.22 -7.33 -15.33
N ILE A 86 2.65 -6.64 -14.27
CA ILE A 86 4.05 -6.24 -14.09
C ILE A 86 4.73 -7.06 -12.99
N ASP A 87 3.96 -7.62 -12.06
CA ASP A 87 4.50 -8.28 -10.87
C ASP A 87 5.22 -9.60 -11.17
N GLY A 88 4.84 -10.32 -12.23
CA GLY A 88 5.49 -11.56 -12.62
C GLY A 88 7.00 -11.40 -12.83
N THR A 89 7.43 -10.36 -13.54
CA THR A 89 8.86 -10.09 -13.76
C THR A 89 9.60 -9.69 -12.48
N LYS A 90 8.91 -9.07 -11.52
CA LYS A 90 9.50 -8.76 -10.20
C LYS A 90 9.69 -10.02 -9.37
N GLN A 91 8.70 -10.92 -9.37
CA GLN A 91 8.80 -12.20 -8.70
C GLN A 91 9.91 -13.05 -9.31
N ASP A 92 10.01 -13.11 -10.64
CA ASP A 92 11.09 -13.82 -11.34
C ASP A 92 12.48 -13.29 -10.94
N ALA A 93 12.63 -11.97 -10.78
CA ALA A 93 13.89 -11.35 -10.35
C ALA A 93 14.23 -11.66 -8.88
N ILE A 94 13.23 -11.67 -7.99
CA ILE A 94 13.40 -12.04 -6.57
C ILE A 94 13.78 -13.51 -6.45
N ASP A 95 13.11 -14.39 -7.20
CA ASP A 95 13.38 -15.83 -7.22
C ASP A 95 14.78 -16.14 -7.77
N LEU A 96 15.24 -15.35 -8.75
CA LEU A 96 16.62 -15.40 -9.26
C LEU A 96 17.65 -14.98 -8.23
N LEU A 97 17.39 -13.91 -7.48
CA LEU A 97 18.29 -13.46 -6.42
C LEU A 97 18.35 -14.45 -5.24
N GLN A 98 17.23 -15.09 -4.91
CA GLN A 98 17.13 -16.07 -3.82
C GLN A 98 17.63 -17.47 -4.20
N GLY A 99 18.01 -17.70 -5.47
CA GLY A 99 18.50 -19.00 -5.94
C GLY A 99 17.39 -20.04 -6.16
N HIS A 100 16.12 -19.62 -6.14
CA HIS A 100 14.95 -20.45 -6.44
C HIS A 100 14.60 -20.49 -7.94
N TYR A 101 15.44 -19.89 -8.79
CA TYR A 101 15.20 -19.85 -10.23
C TYR A 101 15.35 -21.23 -10.86
N ILE A 102 14.21 -21.85 -11.17
CA ILE A 102 14.17 -23.09 -11.94
C ILE A 102 14.31 -22.72 -13.41
N VAL A 103 15.49 -22.93 -13.99
CA VAL A 103 15.68 -22.88 -15.45
C VAL A 103 14.86 -24.02 -16.06
N SER A 104 13.62 -23.74 -16.47
CA SER A 104 12.87 -24.66 -17.32
C SER A 104 13.48 -24.61 -18.72
N LEU A 105 14.44 -25.50 -18.99
CA LEU A 105 15.06 -25.76 -20.29
C LEU A 105 14.07 -26.30 -21.37
N SER A 106 12.78 -25.96 -21.31
CA SER A 106 11.73 -26.53 -22.17
C SER A 106 10.78 -25.49 -22.78
N ARG A 107 11.22 -24.23 -22.97
CA ARG A 107 10.42 -23.24 -23.73
C ARG A 107 10.47 -23.43 -25.25
N ASP A 108 11.16 -24.44 -25.76
CA ASP A 108 11.27 -24.70 -27.21
C ASP A 108 10.37 -25.82 -27.74
N MET A 109 9.35 -26.24 -27.00
CA MET A 109 8.34 -27.17 -27.53
C MET A 109 6.97 -26.49 -27.63
N SER A 110 6.62 -26.14 -28.86
CA SER A 110 5.27 -25.75 -29.29
C SER A 110 4.19 -26.75 -28.84
N SER A 111 3.14 -26.26 -28.15
CA SER A 111 1.70 -26.64 -28.24
C SER A 111 0.96 -26.65 -26.88
N PRO A 112 -0.38 -26.60 -26.83
CA PRO A 112 -1.35 -25.82 -27.60
C PRO A 112 -2.15 -24.87 -26.69
N THR A 113 -2.90 -23.94 -27.28
CA THR A 113 -3.87 -23.07 -26.60
C THR A 113 -4.77 -23.87 -25.64
N LYS A 114 -4.65 -23.64 -24.32
CA LYS A 114 -5.54 -24.22 -23.30
C LYS A 114 -6.59 -23.19 -22.88
N THR A 115 -7.78 -23.33 -23.47
CA THR A 115 -9.01 -22.56 -23.23
C THR A 115 -9.44 -22.50 -21.74
N GLY A 116 -8.96 -23.40 -20.87
CA GLY A 116 -9.28 -23.41 -19.42
C GLY A 116 -8.45 -22.47 -18.53
N ALA A 117 -7.40 -21.83 -19.05
CA ALA A 117 -6.62 -20.86 -18.27
C ALA A 117 -7.44 -19.59 -18.00
N LEU A 118 -8.17 -19.10 -19.01
CA LEU A 118 -9.01 -17.90 -18.89
C LEU A 118 -10.10 -18.07 -17.83
N GLU A 119 -10.72 -19.26 -17.74
CA GLU A 119 -11.72 -19.52 -16.68
C GLU A 119 -11.09 -19.56 -15.29
N THR A 120 -9.89 -20.13 -15.14
CA THR A 120 -9.16 -20.14 -13.86
C THR A 120 -8.77 -18.73 -13.42
N TYR A 121 -8.31 -17.88 -14.35
CA TYR A 121 -8.02 -16.47 -14.08
C TYR A 121 -9.28 -15.69 -13.74
N THR A 122 -10.41 -15.97 -14.40
CA THR A 122 -11.69 -15.29 -14.14
C THR A 122 -12.27 -15.67 -12.79
N VAL A 123 -12.13 -16.94 -12.36
CA VAL A 123 -12.56 -17.39 -11.02
C VAL A 123 -11.70 -16.78 -9.91
N ARG A 124 -10.37 -16.67 -10.12
CA ARG A 124 -9.45 -15.98 -9.20
C ARG A 124 -9.74 -14.47 -9.13
N LEU A 125 -10.10 -13.86 -10.26
CA LEU A 125 -10.52 -12.46 -10.36
C LEU A 125 -11.78 -12.20 -9.53
N CYS A 126 -12.83 -13.01 -9.69
CA CYS A 126 -14.07 -12.90 -8.92
C CYS A 126 -13.88 -13.12 -7.41
N GLN A 127 -13.01 -14.06 -7.00
CA GLN A 127 -12.69 -14.24 -5.57
C GLN A 127 -11.93 -13.05 -4.98
N SER A 128 -11.02 -12.41 -5.74
CA SER A 128 -10.30 -11.22 -5.27
C SER A 128 -11.22 -9.99 -5.11
N MET A 129 -12.22 -9.84 -5.98
CA MET A 129 -13.21 -8.76 -5.89
C MET A 129 -14.15 -8.93 -4.69
N LEU A 130 -14.51 -10.16 -4.31
CA LEU A 130 -15.39 -10.43 -3.16
C LEU A 130 -14.66 -10.27 -1.82
N ILE A 131 -13.39 -10.69 -1.73
CA ILE A 131 -12.63 -10.63 -0.46
C ILE A 131 -12.11 -9.20 -0.18
N GLY A 132 -11.71 -8.45 -1.21
CA GLY A 132 -11.26 -7.05 -1.05
C GLY A 132 -12.37 -6.06 -0.68
N SER A 133 -13.63 -6.43 -0.94
CA SER A 133 -14.81 -5.61 -0.60
C SER A 133 -15.31 -5.88 0.83
N PHE A 134 -15.11 -7.09 1.36
CA PHE A 134 -15.64 -7.51 2.66
C PHE A 134 -14.69 -7.29 3.85
N LEU A 135 -13.38 -7.16 3.63
CA LEU A 135 -12.41 -6.85 4.69
C LEU A 135 -12.10 -5.35 4.85
N GLY A 136 -12.82 -4.49 4.13
CA GLY A 136 -12.59 -3.03 4.09
C GLY A 136 -13.63 -2.17 4.81
N LEU A 137 -14.49 -2.77 5.64
CA LEU A 137 -15.44 -2.11 6.55
C LEU A 137 -14.95 -2.21 8.00
#